data_AF-A0A4Y2P786-F1
#
_entry.id   AF-A0A4Y2P786-F1
#
_cell.length_a   1.000
_cell.length_b   1.000
_cell.length_c   1.000
_cell.angle_alpha   90.00
_cell.angle_beta   90.00
_cell.angle_gamma   90.00
#
_symmetry.space_group_name_H-M   'P 1'
#
loop_
_entity.id
_entity.type
_entity.pdbx_description
1 polymer ?
#
loop_
_entity_poly.entity_id
_entity_poly.type
_entity_poly.pdbx_seq_one_letter_code
_entity_poly.pdbx_strand_id
1 'polypeptide(L)'
;MNSRSKSAPATEFLGIRLVFTPTELKLDQEEYIDKMLKRFNMSDCKPCSTPLEPKCTAADFANSELFEGPFHELIGSLLYLAVTTRPDIIFYFQ
;
A
#
# COMPACT_ATOMS: atom_id res chain seq x y z
N MET A 1 13.25 27.64 -29.74
CA MET A 1 12.67 26.44 -30.39
C MET A 1 12.36 25.43 -29.29
N ASN A 2 11.08 25.10 -29.14
CA ASN A 2 10.55 24.28 -28.04
C ASN A 2 10.94 22.81 -28.18
N SER A 3 11.55 22.23 -27.15
CA SER A 3 11.57 20.78 -26.91
C SER A 3 10.92 20.48 -25.55
N ARG A 4 9.64 20.82 -25.39
CA ARG A 4 8.81 20.20 -24.36
C ARG A 4 8.52 18.78 -24.84
N SER A 5 9.28 17.81 -24.33
CA SER A 5 8.88 16.41 -24.37
C SER A 5 7.47 16.32 -23.79
N LYS A 6 6.48 16.00 -24.64
CA LYS A 6 5.15 15.63 -24.17
C LYS A 6 5.31 14.27 -23.48
N SER A 7 5.62 14.29 -22.19
CA SER A 7 5.48 13.11 -21.33
C SER A 7 4.03 12.65 -21.45
N ALA A 8 3.78 11.41 -21.88
CA ALA A 8 2.50 10.78 -21.61
C ALA A 8 2.22 10.90 -20.10
N PRO A 9 0.96 11.08 -19.67
CA PRO A 9 0.66 11.15 -18.24
C PRO A 9 1.21 9.88 -17.58
N ALA A 10 2.09 10.06 -16.60
CA ALA A 10 2.67 8.94 -15.87
C ALA A 10 1.51 8.13 -15.28
N THR A 11 1.37 6.89 -15.74
CA THR A 11 0.28 6.00 -15.33
C THR A 11 0.62 5.28 -14.03
N GLU A 12 1.89 5.32 -13.60
CA GLU A 12 2.38 4.72 -12.35
C GLU A 12 3.47 5.59 -11.71
N PHE A 13 3.40 5.80 -10.40
CA PHE A 13 4.43 6.47 -9.61
C PHE A 13 4.51 5.82 -8.23
N LEU A 14 5.72 5.41 -7.80
CA LEU A 14 5.97 4.70 -6.54
C LEU A 14 5.10 3.44 -6.31
N GLY A 15 4.67 2.76 -7.38
CA GLY A 15 3.75 1.62 -7.29
C GLY A 15 2.28 2.02 -7.15
N ILE A 16 1.96 3.31 -7.30
CA ILE A 16 0.59 3.82 -7.37
C ILE A 16 0.23 4.02 -8.83
N ARG A 17 -0.78 3.31 -9.29
CA ARG A 17 -1.41 3.53 -10.59
C ARG A 17 -2.34 4.75 -10.50
N LEU A 18 -2.11 5.71 -11.40
CA LEU A 18 -2.86 6.96 -11.50
C LEU A 18 -3.85 6.84 -12.66
N VAL A 19 -5.14 6.80 -12.34
CA VAL A 19 -6.22 6.75 -13.33
C VAL A 19 -6.96 8.08 -13.34
N PHE A 20 -6.68 8.88 -14.36
CA PHE A 20 -7.31 10.18 -14.57
C PHE A 20 -8.57 10.01 -15.40
N THR A 21 -9.71 10.48 -14.90
CA THR A 21 -10.91 10.72 -15.68
C THR A 21 -11.16 12.23 -15.77
N PRO A 22 -12.08 12.71 -16.65
CA PRO A 22 -12.38 14.13 -16.74
C PRO A 22 -12.88 14.78 -15.43
N THR A 23 -13.37 13.99 -14.48
CA THR A 23 -14.03 14.47 -13.25
C THR A 23 -13.35 14.03 -11.96
N GLU A 24 -12.47 13.03 -12.01
CA GLU A 24 -11.85 12.43 -10.82
C GLU A 24 -10.44 11.93 -11.12
N LEU A 25 -9.61 11.92 -10.08
CA LEU A 25 -8.36 11.18 -10.02
C LEU A 25 -8.56 9.97 -9.13
N LYS A 26 -8.32 8.78 -9.68
CA LYS A 26 -8.29 7.52 -8.93
C LYS A 26 -6.85 7.09 -8.68
N LEU A 27 -6.55 6.73 -7.43
CA LEU A 27 -5.30 6.14 -7.01
C LEU A 27 -5.53 4.65 -6.78
N ASP A 28 -4.66 3.81 -7.32
CA ASP A 28 -4.81 2.37 -7.29
C ASP A 28 -3.47 1.72 -6.93
N GLN A 29 -3.47 0.79 -5.97
CA GLN A 29 -2.27 0.13 -5.45
C GLN A 29 -2.37 -1.38 -5.45
N GLU A 30 -3.38 -1.96 -6.11
CA GLU A 30 -3.62 -3.40 -6.12
C GLU A 30 -2.36 -4.18 -6.53
N GLU A 31 -1.69 -3.73 -7.58
CA GLU A 31 -0.47 -4.38 -8.08
C GLU A 31 0.72 -4.28 -7.10
N TYR A 32 0.85 -3.17 -6.37
CA TYR A 32 1.87 -3.03 -5.34
C TYR A 32 1.58 -3.95 -4.16
N ILE A 33 0.31 -4.05 -3.73
CA ILE A 33 -0.13 -4.97 -2.66
C ILE A 33 0.23 -6.41 -3.05
N ASP A 34 -0.09 -6.84 -4.27
CA ASP A 34 0.22 -8.18 -4.74
C ASP A 34 1.72 -8.48 -4.77
N LYS A 35 2.54 -7.53 -5.24
CA LYS A 35 4.00 -7.65 -5.24
C LYS A 35 4.55 -7.74 -3.81
N MET A 36 4.02 -6.94 -2.89
CA MET A 36 4.40 -6.92 -1.48
C MET A 36 4.06 -8.25 -0.82
N LEU A 37 2.83 -8.75 -0.97
CA LEU A 37 2.40 -10.03 -0.41
C LEU A 37 3.24 -11.19 -0.93
N LYS A 38 3.55 -11.22 -2.23
CA LYS A 38 4.46 -12.23 -2.80
C LYS A 38 5.87 -12.14 -2.21
N ARG A 39 6.40 -10.92 -2.08
CA ARG A 39 7.75 -10.67 -1.57
C ARG A 39 7.95 -11.19 -0.14
N PHE A 40 6.94 -11.06 0.72
CA PHE A 40 6.99 -11.49 2.11
C PHE A 40 6.36 -12.88 2.35
N ASN A 41 6.09 -13.65 1.28
CA ASN A 41 5.46 -14.97 1.37
C ASN A 41 4.09 -14.98 2.07
N MET A 42 3.31 -13.92 1.86
CA MET A 42 1.97 -13.68 2.44
C MET A 42 0.86 -13.75 1.38
N SER A 43 1.07 -14.45 0.27
CA SER A 43 0.09 -14.49 -0.84
C SER A 43 -1.25 -15.12 -0.44
N ASP A 44 -1.25 -16.02 0.55
CA ASP A 44 -2.45 -16.68 1.09
C ASP A 44 -3.05 -15.93 2.30
N CYS A 45 -2.55 -14.73 2.60
CA CYS A 45 -3.02 -13.95 3.74
C CYS A 45 -4.49 -13.54 3.54
N LYS A 46 -5.33 -13.83 4.54
CA LYS A 46 -6.75 -13.51 4.48
C LYS A 46 -6.96 -12.00 4.61
N PRO A 47 -7.86 -11.40 3.82
CA PRO A 47 -8.21 -10.00 3.99
C PRO A 47 -8.83 -9.79 5.36
N CYS A 48 -8.42 -8.71 6.04
CA CYS A 48 -8.98 -8.29 7.31
C CYS A 48 -9.64 -6.91 7.14
N SER A 49 -10.87 -6.75 7.64
CA SER A 49 -11.61 -5.49 7.55
C SER A 49 -11.08 -4.41 8.51
N THR A 50 -10.31 -4.81 9.53
CA THR A 50 -9.72 -3.91 10.53
C THR A 50 -8.21 -4.13 10.62
N PRO A 51 -7.37 -3.10 10.40
CA PRO A 51 -5.90 -3.25 10.41
C PRO A 51 -5.33 -3.73 11.76
N LEU A 52 -6.08 -3.55 12.86
CA LEU A 52 -5.70 -3.97 14.19
C LEU A 52 -6.98 -4.31 14.97
N GLU A 53 -7.10 -5.54 15.46
CA GLU A 53 -8.17 -5.84 16.42
C GLU A 53 -7.84 -5.16 17.76
N PRO A 54 -8.77 -4.41 18.36
CA PRO A 54 -8.49 -3.59 19.55
C PRO A 54 -8.24 -4.40 20.84
N LYS A 55 -8.27 -5.74 20.79
CA LYS A 55 -8.15 -6.62 21.96
C LYS A 55 -7.30 -7.88 21.73
N CYS A 56 -6.24 -7.79 20.94
CA CYS A 56 -5.29 -8.90 20.87
C CYS A 56 -4.46 -8.98 22.16
N THR A 57 -4.44 -10.15 22.77
CA THR A 57 -3.59 -10.55 23.89
C THR A 57 -2.49 -11.48 23.39
N ALA A 58 -1.42 -11.66 24.17
CA ALA A 58 -0.35 -12.60 23.81
C ALA A 58 -0.86 -14.05 23.63
N ALA A 59 -1.99 -14.41 24.26
CA ALA A 59 -2.62 -15.71 24.11
C ALA A 59 -3.17 -15.94 22.68
N ASP A 60 -3.59 -14.87 21.99
CA ASP A 60 -4.13 -14.95 20.63
C ASP A 60 -3.04 -15.28 19.60
N PHE A 61 -1.78 -14.99 19.93
CA PHE A 61 -0.61 -15.28 19.12
C PHE A 61 0.18 -16.52 19.60
N ALA A 62 -0.28 -17.19 20.65
CA ALA A 62 0.46 -18.32 21.24
C ALA A 62 0.67 -19.49 20.25
N ASN A 63 -0.24 -19.63 19.27
CA ASN A 63 -0.17 -20.63 18.21
C ASN A 63 0.07 -20.01 16.83
N SER A 64 0.35 -18.70 16.73
CA SER A 64 0.61 -18.07 15.44
C SER A 64 2.01 -18.43 14.96
N GLU A 65 2.14 -18.72 13.67
CA GLU A 65 3.43 -18.86 13.04
C GLU A 65 4.21 -17.55 13.16
N LEU A 66 5.43 -17.62 13.67
CA LEU A 66 6.29 -16.46 13.76
C LEU A 66 6.71 -16.06 12.34
N PHE A 67 6.63 -14.77 12.03
CA PHE A 67 7.12 -14.28 10.75
C PHE A 67 8.65 -14.30 10.71
N GLU A 68 9.20 -15.24 9.96
CA GLU A 68 10.64 -15.40 9.71
C GLU A 68 11.03 -14.61 8.45
N GLY A 69 11.15 -13.30 8.56
CA GLY A 69 11.51 -12.42 7.44
C GLY A 69 11.91 -11.00 7.88
N PRO A 70 12.20 -10.08 6.93
CA PRO A 70 12.61 -8.72 7.26
C PRO A 70 11.44 -7.91 7.79
N PHE A 71 11.16 -8.07 9.08
CA PHE A 71 9.99 -7.52 9.78
C PHE A 71 9.89 -6.00 9.64
N HIS A 72 10.99 -5.27 9.85
CA HIS A 72 11.00 -3.80 9.69
C HIS A 72 10.64 -3.35 8.28
N GLU A 73 11.03 -4.12 7.26
CA GLU A 73 10.72 -3.79 5.87
C GLU A 73 9.24 -4.06 5.54
N LEU A 74 8.69 -5.15 6.07
CA LEU A 74 7.26 -5.46 5.98
C LEU A 74 6.44 -4.34 6.63
N ILE A 75 6.79 -3.94 7.85
CA ILE A 75 6.12 -2.83 8.55
C ILE A 75 6.23 -1.53 7.76
N GLY A 76 7.39 -1.21 7.20
CA GLY A 76 7.57 -0.04 6.34
C GLY A 76 6.69 -0.06 5.09
N SER A 77 6.57 -1.22 4.45
CA SER A 77 5.72 -1.42 3.26
C SER A 77 4.23 -1.29 3.60
N LEU A 78 3.79 -1.84 4.74
CA LEU A 78 2.42 -1.71 5.24
C LEU A 78 2.09 -0.26 5.62
N LEU A 79 3.03 0.45 6.24
CA LEU A 79 2.87 1.87 6.57
C LEU A 79 2.75 2.73 5.31
N TYR A 80 3.57 2.44 4.29
CA TYR A 80 3.49 3.09 2.99
C TYR A 80 2.09 2.94 2.39
N LEU A 81 1.56 1.70 2.33
CA LEU A 81 0.19 1.41 1.85
C LEU A 81 -0.88 2.22 2.59
N ALA A 82 -0.78 2.26 3.92
CA ALA A 82 -1.78 2.92 4.78
C ALA A 82 -1.83 4.45 4.58
N VAL A 83 -0.68 5.08 4.30
CA VAL A 83 -0.58 6.55 4.17
C VAL A 83 -0.88 7.01 2.75
N THR A 84 -0.51 6.24 1.73
CA THR A 84 -0.48 6.74 0.34
C THR A 84 -1.82 6.71 -0.39
N THR A 85 -2.81 5.93 0.07
CA THR A 85 -4.16 5.88 -0.50
C THR A 85 -5.19 6.68 0.29
N ARG A 86 -4.76 7.46 1.29
CA ARG A 86 -5.59 8.36 2.10
C ARG A 86 -5.37 9.82 1.67
N PRO A 87 -5.94 10.25 0.52
CA PRO A 87 -5.77 11.62 0.03
C PRO A 87 -6.30 12.67 1.01
N ASP A 88 -7.25 12.29 1.87
CA ASP A 88 -7.79 13.11 2.96
C ASP A 88 -6.76 13.48 4.03
N ILE A 89 -5.71 12.67 4.23
CA ILE A 89 -4.61 12.96 5.17
C ILE A 89 -3.53 13.81 4.49
N ILE A 90 -3.26 13.56 3.21
CA ILE A 90 -2.22 14.25 2.43
C ILE A 90 -2.60 15.72 2.18
N PHE A 91 -3.90 16.03 2.10
CA PHE A 91 -4.40 17.39 1.82
C PHE A 91 -4.28 18.36 3.02
N TYR A 92 -3.96 17.89 4.23
CA TYR A 92 -3.82 18.76 5.41
C TYR A 92 -2.45 19.45 5.54
N PHE A 93 -1.45 19.05 4.74
CA PHE A 93 -0.16 19.73 4.68
C PHE A 93 -0.05 20.54 3.39
N GLN A 94 -0.72 21.70 3.35
CA GLN A 94 -0.46 22.73 2.35
C GLN A 94 -0.42 24.11 3.00
#